data_AF-A0A2T6D2A8-F1
#
_entry.id   AF-A0A2T6D2A8-F1
#
_cell.length_a   1.000
_cell.length_b   1.000
_cell.length_c   1.000
_cell.angle_alpha   90.00
_cell.angle_beta   90.00
_cell.angle_gamma   90.00
#
_symmetry.space_group_name_H-M   'P 1'
#
loop_
_entity.id
_entity.type
_entity.pdbx_description
1 polymer ?
#
loop_
_entity_poly.entity_id
_entity_poly.type
_entity_poly.pdbx_seq_one_letter_code
_entity_poly.pdbx_strand_id
1 'polypeptide(L)'
;MSGEVLRGLVRGMEDIPRSSNTSDRLVDFRYFNEITGSRCKTSHTARQYAKRGLIRAVRLNARVLRYSEASIRQFIANATDGGRAA
;
A
#
# COMPACT_ATOMS: atom_id res chain seq x y z
N MET A 1 50.38 31.71 -3.34
CA MET A 1 49.93 30.69 -2.38
C MET A 1 48.61 30.16 -2.91
N SER A 2 48.68 29.07 -3.68
CA SER A 2 47.54 28.33 -4.22
C SER A 2 46.74 27.71 -3.07
N GLY A 3 45.43 27.92 -3.08
CA GLY A 3 44.47 27.20 -2.26
C GLY A 3 43.54 26.40 -3.16
N GLU A 4 44.05 25.28 -3.67
CA GLU A 4 43.25 24.23 -4.29
C GLU A 4 42.89 23.22 -3.19
N VAL A 5 41.60 23.04 -2.90
CA VAL A 5 41.12 21.84 -2.20
C VAL A 5 39.60 21.65 -2.35
N LEU A 6 39.26 20.44 -2.82
CA LEU A 6 38.11 19.59 -2.47
C LEU A 6 36.75 19.93 -3.10
N ARG A 7 36.26 19.16 -4.09
CA ARG A 7 35.71 17.77 -4.05
C ARG A 7 34.21 17.71 -3.73
N GLY A 8 33.48 17.00 -4.59
CA GLY A 8 32.20 16.34 -4.29
C GLY A 8 30.99 17.12 -4.84
N LEU A 9 30.40 16.78 -5.99
CA LEU A 9 29.66 15.54 -6.26
C LEU A 9 28.56 15.25 -5.23
N VAL A 10 27.55 16.11 -5.14
CA VAL A 10 26.23 15.73 -4.63
C VAL A 10 25.35 15.32 -5.81
N ARG A 11 25.59 14.09 -6.27
CA ARG A 11 24.67 13.32 -7.09
C ARG A 11 24.11 12.22 -6.20
N GLY A 12 22.80 12.25 -6.00
CA GLY A 12 22.05 11.12 -5.46
C GLY A 12 21.37 11.40 -4.14
N MET A 13 20.17 10.82 -4.01
CA MET A 13 19.30 10.77 -2.84
C MET A 13 18.52 12.09 -2.69
N GLU A 14 17.20 12.14 -2.78
CA GLU A 14 16.21 11.15 -2.38
C GLU A 14 14.96 11.32 -3.27
N ASP A 15 14.67 10.32 -4.13
CA ASP A 15 13.28 10.06 -4.53
C ASP A 15 12.61 9.54 -3.25
N ILE A 16 12.18 10.46 -2.39
CA ILE A 16 11.21 10.12 -1.36
C ILE A 16 9.93 9.99 -2.17
N PRO A 17 9.37 8.78 -2.40
CA PRO A 17 8.03 8.71 -2.92
C PRO A 17 7.21 9.48 -1.90
N ARG A 18 6.75 10.67 -2.29
CA ARG A 18 5.82 11.48 -1.52
C ARG A 18 4.64 10.54 -1.31
N SER A 19 4.62 9.89 -0.15
CA SER A 19 3.43 9.26 0.39
C SER A 19 2.50 10.44 0.49
N SER A 20 1.68 10.60 -0.55
CA SER A 20 0.83 11.76 -0.68
C SER A 20 0.05 11.80 0.63
N ASN A 21 0.05 12.96 1.27
CA ASN A 21 -0.66 13.22 2.51
C ASN A 21 -2.19 13.24 2.25
N THR A 22 -2.64 12.35 1.37
CA THR A 22 -4.02 11.94 1.19
C THR A 22 -4.29 11.07 2.40
N SER A 23 -5.11 11.57 3.33
CA SER A 23 -5.57 10.79 4.48
C SER A 23 -6.00 9.40 3.99
N ASP A 24 -5.19 8.39 4.30
CA ASP A 24 -5.46 7.03 3.84
C ASP A 24 -6.78 6.59 4.45
N ARG A 25 -7.78 6.38 3.59
CA ARG A 25 -9.12 6.02 4.04
C ARG A 25 -9.10 4.59 4.55
N LEU A 26 -9.50 4.41 5.80
CA LEU A 26 -9.62 3.11 6.43
C LEU A 26 -11.01 2.52 6.17
N VAL A 27 -11.05 1.37 5.52
CA VAL A 27 -12.28 0.68 5.12
C VAL A 27 -12.44 -0.64 5.88
N ASP A 28 -13.66 -1.16 6.01
CA ASP A 28 -13.90 -2.51 6.54
C ASP A 28 -13.83 -3.59 5.46
N PHE A 29 -14.00 -4.83 5.90
CA PHE A 29 -13.96 -6.00 5.03
C PHE A 29 -15.12 -6.06 4.03
N ARG A 30 -16.28 -5.42 4.30
CA ARG A 30 -17.40 -5.43 3.33
C ARG A 30 -17.02 -4.62 2.11
N TYR A 31 -16.52 -3.41 2.34
CA TYR A 31 -16.02 -2.57 1.26
C TYR A 31 -14.90 -3.27 0.48
N PHE A 32 -13.94 -3.91 1.17
CA PHE A 32 -12.92 -4.74 0.50
C PHE A 32 -13.54 -5.82 -0.39
N ASN A 33 -14.52 -6.56 0.10
CA ASN A 33 -15.15 -7.64 -0.66
C ASN A 33 -15.93 -7.09 -1.88
N GLU A 34 -16.61 -5.95 -1.73
CA GLU A 34 -17.31 -5.27 -2.83
C GLU A 34 -16.35 -4.88 -3.95
N ILE A 35 -15.22 -4.21 -3.62
CA ILE A 35 -14.29 -3.73 -4.63
C ILE A 35 -13.42 -4.84 -5.25
N THR A 36 -13.19 -5.93 -4.53
CA THR A 36 -12.47 -7.10 -5.07
C THR A 36 -13.39 -8.10 -5.77
N GLY A 37 -14.70 -7.85 -5.80
CA GLY A 37 -15.70 -8.77 -6.36
C GLY A 37 -15.85 -10.08 -5.56
N SER A 38 -15.35 -10.13 -4.32
CA SER A 38 -15.46 -11.31 -3.47
C SER A 38 -16.90 -11.49 -2.99
N ARG A 39 -17.49 -12.66 -3.25
CA ARG A 39 -18.82 -13.03 -2.75
C ARG A 39 -18.84 -13.38 -1.25
N CYS A 40 -17.69 -13.36 -0.59
CA CYS A 40 -17.59 -13.67 0.83
C CYS A 40 -18.31 -12.61 1.66
N LYS A 41 -19.16 -13.04 2.60
CA LYS A 41 -19.89 -12.13 3.51
C LYS A 41 -19.13 -11.82 4.80
N THR A 42 -17.92 -12.36 4.95
CA THR A 42 -17.14 -12.37 6.18
C THR A 42 -15.74 -11.81 5.93
N SER A 43 -15.03 -11.49 7.02
CA SER A 43 -13.70 -10.87 6.98
C SER A 43 -12.56 -11.83 6.66
N HIS A 44 -12.83 -13.12 6.48
CA HIS A 44 -11.79 -14.15 6.28
C HIS A 44 -10.89 -13.84 5.08
N THR A 45 -11.51 -13.46 3.95
CA THR A 45 -10.78 -13.09 2.74
C THR A 45 -9.86 -11.91 3.02
N ALA A 46 -10.41 -10.72 3.34
CA ALA A 46 -9.62 -9.54 3.65
C ALA A 46 -8.48 -9.80 4.67
N ARG A 47 -8.77 -10.58 5.72
CA ARG A 47 -7.78 -10.93 6.75
C ARG A 47 -6.69 -11.87 6.24
N GLN A 48 -7.00 -12.81 5.35
CA GLN A 48 -5.99 -13.65 4.71
C GLN A 48 -5.07 -12.84 3.81
N TYR A 49 -5.61 -11.90 3.02
CA TYR A 49 -4.80 -11.00 2.19
C TYR A 49 -3.88 -10.12 3.04
N ALA A 50 -4.41 -9.58 4.14
CA ALA A 50 -3.59 -8.82 5.09
C ALA A 50 -2.50 -9.69 5.76
N LYS A 51 -2.83 -10.93 6.16
CA LYS A 51 -1.85 -11.86 6.74
C LYS A 51 -0.73 -12.21 5.75
N ARG A 52 -1.04 -12.23 4.45
CA ARG A 52 -0.07 -12.45 3.36
C ARG A 52 0.72 -11.20 2.99
N GLY A 53 0.45 -10.05 3.62
CA GLY A 53 1.11 -8.78 3.31
C GLY A 53 0.67 -8.15 1.99
N LEU A 54 -0.40 -8.66 1.36
CA LEU A 54 -0.89 -8.16 0.07
C LEU A 54 -1.66 -6.84 0.20
N ILE A 55 -2.28 -6.63 1.36
CA ILE A 55 -2.95 -5.38 1.71
C ILE A 55 -2.57 -4.97 3.12
N ARG A 56 -2.52 -3.65 3.38
CA ARG A 56 -2.24 -3.11 4.70
C ARG A 56 -3.49 -3.15 5.58
N ALA A 57 -3.39 -3.86 6.70
CA ALA A 57 -4.38 -3.82 7.77
C ALA A 57 -3.94 -2.90 8.91
N VAL A 58 -4.89 -2.14 9.44
CA VAL A 58 -4.72 -1.23 10.58
C VAL A 58 -5.62 -1.70 11.71
N ARG A 59 -5.00 -2.10 12.81
CA ARG A 59 -5.72 -2.49 14.02
C ARG A 59 -6.10 -1.23 14.79
N LEU A 60 -7.39 -0.93 14.86
CA LEU A 60 -7.88 0.22 15.63
C LEU A 60 -8.01 -0.11 17.12
N ASN A 61 -8.36 -1.35 17.46
CA ASN A 61 -8.42 -1.83 18.84
C ASN A 61 -8.34 -3.37 18.90
N ALA A 62 -8.60 -3.94 20.09
CA ALA A 62 -8.51 -5.38 20.31
C ALA A 62 -9.40 -6.21 19.34
N ARG A 63 -10.55 -5.67 18.93
CA ARG A 63 -11.59 -6.37 18.15
C ARG A 63 -11.78 -5.83 16.74
N VAL A 64 -11.38 -4.58 16.46
CA VAL A 64 -11.64 -3.89 15.19
C VAL A 64 -10.38 -3.82 14.34
N LEU A 65 -10.49 -4.39 13.13
CA LEU A 65 -9.49 -4.35 12.08
C LEU A 65 -10.07 -3.58 10.88
N ARG A 66 -9.33 -2.60 10.39
CA ARG A 66 -9.63 -1.87 9.15
C ARG A 66 -8.50 -2.10 8.14
N TYR A 67 -8.72 -1.72 6.89
CA TYR A 67 -7.79 -1.90 5.80
C TYR A 67 -7.56 -0.56 5.09
N SER A 68 -6.34 -0.32 4.64
CA SER A 68 -6.00 0.85 3.83
C SER A 68 -6.64 0.73 2.46
N GLU A 69 -7.49 1.68 2.09
CA GLU A 69 -8.09 1.71 0.76
C GLU A 69 -7.02 1.83 -0.34
N ALA A 70 -6.00 2.66 -0.12
CA ALA A 70 -4.92 2.84 -1.09
C ALA A 70 -4.19 1.51 -1.37
N SER A 71 -3.88 0.75 -0.32
CA SER A 71 -3.22 -0.56 -0.44
C SER A 71 -4.11 -1.59 -1.15
N ILE A 72 -5.43 -1.56 -0.94
CA ILE A 72 -6.35 -2.47 -1.65
C ILE A 72 -6.44 -2.10 -3.14
N ARG A 73 -6.53 -0.81 -3.46
CA ARG A 73 -6.54 -0.34 -4.85
C ARG A 73 -5.25 -0.73 -5.58
N GLN A 74 -4.10 -0.57 -4.93
CA GLN A 74 -2.81 -1.04 -5.47
C GLN A 74 -2.81 -2.55 -5.70
N PHE A 75 -3.35 -3.33 -4.74
CA PHE A 75 -3.48 -4.78 -4.91
C PHE A 75 -4.33 -5.15 -6.14
N ILE A 76 -5.47 -4.49 -6.34
CA ILE A 76 -6.34 -4.72 -7.51
C ILE A 76 -5.65 -4.30 -8.81
N ALA A 77 -4.96 -3.15 -8.81
CA ALA A 77 -4.22 -2.67 -9.97
C ALA A 77 -3.12 -3.67 -10.36
N ASN A 78 -2.34 -4.15 -9.40
CA ASN A 78 -1.28 -5.15 -9.63
C ASN A 78 -1.84 -6.51 -10.08
N ALA A 79 -2.99 -6.95 -9.54
CA ALA A 79 -3.65 -8.17 -9.97
C ALA A 79 -4.17 -8.07 -11.42
N THR A 80 -4.51 -6.87 -11.87
CA THR A 80 -4.97 -6.60 -13.24
C THR A 80 -3.80 -6.48 -14.21
N ASP A 81 -2.72 -5.82 -13.79
CA ASP A 81 -1.51 -5.59 -14.61
C ASP A 81 -0.68 -6.88 -14.80
N GLY A 82 -0.57 -7.70 -13.75
CA GLY A 82 0.07 -9.02 -13.79
C GLY A 82 -0.64 -10.06 -14.67
N GLY A 83 -1.82 -9.73 -15.22
CA GLY A 83 -2.53 -10.53 -16.23
C GLY A 83 -2.36 -10.03 -17.66
N ARG A 84 -1.62 -8.93 -17.90
CA ARG A 84 -1.48 -8.29 -19.22
C ARG A 84 -0.06 -8.31 -19.80
N ALA A 85 0.80 -9.16 -19.24
CA ALA A 85 2.11 -9.51 -19.79
C ALA A 85 2.17 -11.02 -20.04
N ALA A 86 1.46 -11.50 -21.05
CA ALA A 86 1.61 -12.83 -21.63
C ALA A 86 1.38 -12.74 -23.14
#